data_AF-A0A1H4GSU0-F1
#
_entry.id   AF-A0A1H4GSU0-F1
#
_cell.length_a   1.000
_cell.length_b   1.000
_cell.length_c   1.000
_cell.angle_alpha   90.00
_cell.angle_beta   90.00
_cell.angle_gamma   90.00
#
_symmetry.space_group_name_H-M   'P 1'
#
loop_
_entity.id
_entity.type
_entity.pdbx_description
1 polymer ?
#
loop_
_entity_poly.entity_id
_entity_poly.type
_entity_poly.pdbx_seq_one_letter_code
_entity_poly.pdbx_strand_id
1 'polypeptide(L)'
;MIDQVNFIAFIDSLFKTKCIQKQEFDSGYLMLDIFVNEKDMLVIQVEDVRIGISLIKDYLNYIDLSTISDCYFYSNDEAEKYLLGIKF
;
A
#
# COMPACT_ATOMS: atom_id res chain seq x y z
N MET A 1 -14.57 9.67 -4.23
CA MET A 1 -13.81 9.90 -2.98
C MET A 1 -13.48 8.54 -2.43
N ILE A 2 -12.21 8.28 -2.14
CA ILE A 2 -11.78 7.03 -1.50
C ILE A 2 -12.26 7.05 -0.06
N ASP A 3 -12.94 5.97 0.35
CA ASP A 3 -13.32 5.76 1.74
C ASP A 3 -12.12 5.15 2.47
N GLN A 4 -11.26 6.01 3.01
CA GLN A 4 -10.02 5.58 3.66
C GLN A 4 -10.29 4.63 4.83
N VAL A 5 -11.36 4.86 5.60
CA VAL A 5 -11.67 4.04 6.79
C VAL A 5 -12.00 2.61 6.39
N ASN A 6 -12.91 2.44 5.43
CA ASN A 6 -13.28 1.11 4.95
C ASN A 6 -12.12 0.41 4.23
N PHE A 7 -11.34 1.15 3.44
CA PHE A 7 -10.18 0.58 2.76
C PHE A 7 -9.08 0.12 3.74
N ILE A 8 -8.78 0.91 4.77
CA ILE A 8 -7.81 0.52 5.81
C ILE A 8 -8.29 -0.73 6.55
N ALA A 9 -9.58 -0.82 6.87
CA ALA A 9 -10.15 -2.02 7.50
C ALA A 9 -10.03 -3.26 6.61
N PHE A 10 -10.20 -3.11 5.28
CA PHE A 10 -9.95 -4.16 4.31
C PHE A 10 -8.47 -4.60 4.32
N ILE A 11 -7.52 -3.66 4.30
CA ILE A 11 -6.08 -3.95 4.36
C ILE A 11 -5.72 -4.68 5.66
N ASP A 12 -6.16 -4.18 6.81
CA ASP A 12 -5.89 -4.80 8.12
C ASP A 12 -6.45 -6.22 8.19
N SER A 13 -7.62 -6.48 7.59
CA SER A 13 -8.22 -7.82 7.51
C SER A 13 -7.42 -8.75 6.59
N LEU A 14 -7.07 -8.27 5.38
CA LEU A 14 -6.36 -9.03 4.36
C LEU A 14 -4.94 -9.42 4.82
N PHE A 15 -4.24 -8.50 5.47
CA PHE A 15 -2.85 -8.65 5.91
C PHE A 15 -2.71 -8.82 7.43
N LYS A 16 -3.74 -9.32 8.12
CA LYS A 16 -3.78 -9.46 9.59
C LYS A 16 -2.61 -10.21 10.24
N THR A 17 -1.91 -11.05 9.48
CA THR A 17 -0.75 -11.83 9.95
C THR A 17 0.59 -11.17 9.63
N LYS A 18 0.58 -10.04 8.93
CA LYS A 18 1.76 -9.28 8.53
C LYS A 18 1.96 -8.09 9.44
N CYS A 19 3.19 -7.60 9.49
CA CYS A 19 3.49 -6.32 10.10
C CYS A 19 3.04 -5.21 9.14
N ILE A 20 2.28 -4.24 9.64
CA ILE A 20 1.81 -3.08 8.89
C ILE A 20 2.27 -1.83 9.64
N GLN A 21 3.07 -1.00 8.99
CA GLN A 21 3.42 0.33 9.49
C GLN A 21 2.56 1.38 8.78
N LYS A 22 2.00 2.31 9.55
CA LYS A 22 1.10 3.34 9.06
C LYS A 22 1.74 4.70 9.27
N GLN A 23 1.76 5.54 8.24
CA GLN A 23 2.28 6.89 8.31
C GLN A 23 1.30 7.87 7.65
N GLU A 24 0.80 8.82 8.44
CA GLU A 24 -0.04 9.91 7.98
C GLU A 24 0.82 11.14 7.67
N PHE A 25 0.44 11.88 6.62
CA PHE A 25 1.14 13.08 6.18
C PHE A 25 0.19 14.29 6.23
N ASP A 26 0.75 15.49 6.48
CA ASP A 26 -0.02 16.74 6.59
C ASP A 26 -0.82 17.10 5.33
N SER A 27 -0.41 16.56 4.18
CA SER A 27 -1.09 16.65 2.88
C SER A 27 -2.36 15.79 2.78
N GLY A 28 -2.69 15.00 3.80
CA GLY A 28 -3.89 14.17 3.87
C GLY A 28 -3.77 12.79 3.24
N TYR A 29 -2.61 12.43 2.70
CA TYR A 29 -2.35 11.06 2.24
C TYR A 29 -1.83 10.18 3.38
N LEU A 30 -2.17 8.89 3.30
CA LEU A 30 -1.74 7.84 4.21
C LEU A 30 -0.84 6.85 3.46
N MET A 31 0.28 6.48 4.06
CA MET A 31 1.15 5.42 3.58
C MET A 31 1.02 4.20 4.50
N LEU A 32 0.90 3.02 3.89
CA LEU A 32 0.88 1.73 4.57
C LEU A 32 2.01 0.86 4.02
N ASP A 33 2.98 0.55 4.87
CA ASP A 33 4.09 -0.34 4.57
C ASP A 33 3.79 -1.73 5.15
N ILE A 34 3.63 -2.70 4.27
CA ILE A 34 3.23 -4.07 4.61
C ILE A 34 4.41 -5.00 4.33
N PHE A 35 5.00 -5.54 5.40
CA PHE A 35 6.16 -6.42 5.31
C PHE A 35 5.70 -7.84 4.94
N VAL A 36 5.86 -8.20 3.67
CA VAL A 36 5.36 -9.47 3.12
C VAL A 36 6.23 -10.63 3.59
N ASN A 37 7.55 -10.46 3.53
CA ASN A 37 8.55 -11.40 4.00
C ASN A 37 9.79 -10.64 4.52
N GLU A 38 10.90 -11.33 4.79
CA GLU A 38 12.12 -10.72 5.35
C GLU A 38 12.76 -9.65 4.43
N LYS A 39 12.46 -9.67 3.13
CA LYS A 39 13.10 -8.85 2.11
C LYS A 39 12.14 -8.05 1.25
N ASP A 40 10.87 -8.43 1.16
CA ASP A 40 9.90 -7.77 0.27
C ASP A 40 8.84 -7.00 1.07
N MET A 41 8.46 -5.84 0.54
CA MET A 41 7.51 -4.93 1.14
C MET A 41 6.48 -4.47 0.10
N LEU A 42 5.22 -4.46 0.49
CA LEU A 42 4.15 -3.84 -0.29
C LEU A 42 3.85 -2.48 0.31
N VAL A 43 3.88 -1.44 -0.53
CA VAL A 43 3.60 -0.06 -0.13
C VAL A 43 2.27 0.35 -0.73
N ILE A 44 1.37 0.86 0.11
CA ILE A 44 0.06 1.34 -0.30
C ILE A 44 -0.08 2.80 0.11
N GLN A 45 -0.21 3.68 -0.88
CA GLN A 45 -0.51 5.10 -0.72
C GLN A 45 -2.01 5.31 -0.91
N VAL A 46 -2.68 5.87 0.09
CA VAL A 46 -4.10 6.20 0.04
C VAL A 46 -4.26 7.72 -0.01
N GLU A 47 -4.83 8.21 -1.11
CA GLU A 47 -5.19 9.63 -1.30
C GLU A 47 -6.71 9.76 -1.45
N ASP A 48 -7.24 10.98 -1.40
CA ASP A 48 -8.69 11.27 -1.49
C ASP A 48 -9.38 10.73 -2.75
N VAL A 49 -8.63 10.56 -3.84
CA VAL A 49 -9.18 10.21 -5.17
C VAL A 49 -8.57 8.96 -5.79
N ARG A 50 -7.48 8.43 -5.24
CA ARG A 50 -6.74 7.30 -5.81
C ARG A 50 -5.94 6.57 -4.75
N ILE A 51 -5.64 5.31 -5.02
CA ILE A 51 -4.78 4.46 -4.20
C ILE A 51 -3.60 4.01 -5.04
N GLY A 52 -2.39 4.38 -4.65
CA GLY A 52 -1.14 3.90 -5.23
C GLY A 52 -0.70 2.59 -4.57
N ILE A 53 -0.32 1.59 -5.35
CA ILE A 53 0.21 0.32 -4.84
C ILE A 53 1.53 0.01 -5.53
N SER A 54 2.54 -0.32 -4.74
CA SER A 54 3.89 -0.68 -5.19
C SER A 54 4.41 -1.90 -4.46
N LEU A 55 5.02 -2.83 -5.20
CA LEU A 55 5.76 -3.96 -4.61
C LEU A 55 7.26 -3.67 -4.70
N ILE A 56 7.88 -3.48 -3.55
CA ILE A 56 9.32 -3.29 -3.42
C ILE A 56 9.95 -4.64 -3.10
N LYS A 57 10.71 -5.18 -4.04
CA LYS A 57 11.53 -6.38 -3.84
C LYS A 57 12.85 -5.99 -3.22
N ASP A 58 13.30 -6.76 -2.23
CA ASP A 58 14.55 -6.50 -1.50
C ASP A 58 14.62 -5.05 -0.95
N TYR A 59 13.60 -4.65 -0.17
CA TYR A 59 13.42 -3.28 0.35
C TYR A 59 14.60 -2.80 1.20
N LEU A 60 15.37 -3.72 1.80
CA LEU A 60 16.59 -3.39 2.55
C LEU A 60 17.69 -2.79 1.67
N ASN A 61 17.71 -3.16 0.38
CA ASN A 61 18.63 -2.63 -0.63
C ASN A 61 17.93 -1.65 -1.58
N TYR A 62 16.64 -1.37 -1.35
CA TYR A 62 15.90 -0.39 -2.13
C TYR A 62 16.27 1.01 -1.65
N ILE A 63 16.84 1.80 -2.57
CA ILE A 63 17.08 3.22 -2.36
C ILE A 63 16.07 3.94 -3.24
N ASP A 64 15.02 4.47 -2.61
CA ASP A 64 14.06 5.31 -3.32
C ASP A 64 14.73 6.64 -3.71
N LEU A 65 14.86 6.86 -5.01
CA LEU A 65 15.35 8.13 -5.58
C LEU A 65 14.21 8.92 -6.25
N SER A 66 13.01 8.37 -6.33
CA SER A 66 11.84 9.04 -6.89
C SER A 66 10.58 8.41 -6.31
N THR A 67 9.91 9.15 -5.42
CA THR A 67 8.83 8.70 -4.54
C THR A 67 7.61 8.02 -5.20
N ILE A 68 7.54 7.88 -6.53
CA ILE A 68 6.27 7.64 -7.25
C ILE A 68 6.38 6.80 -8.55
N SER A 69 7.55 6.54 -9.17
CA SER A 69 7.55 6.03 -10.57
C SER A 69 6.94 4.64 -10.76
N ASP A 70 6.97 3.79 -9.73
CA ASP A 70 6.54 2.39 -9.82
C ASP A 70 5.14 2.16 -9.21
N CYS A 71 4.48 3.23 -8.75
CA CYS A 71 3.12 3.17 -8.20
C CYS A 71 2.08 2.96 -9.30
N TYR A 72 1.33 1.88 -9.19
CA TYR A 72 0.09 1.72 -9.96
C TYR A 72 -1.06 2.35 -9.18
N PHE A 73 -1.79 3.27 -9.83
CA PHE A 73 -2.90 4.00 -9.20
C PHE A 73 -4.25 3.40 -9.57
N TYR A 74 -5.09 3.20 -8.57
CA TYR A 74 -6.38 2.53 -8.66
C TYR A 74 -7.48 3.32 -7.95
N SER A 75 -8.74 3.07 -8.33
CA SER A 75 -9.87 3.34 -7.45
C SER A 75 -9.93 2.31 -6.30
N ASN A 76 -10.83 2.50 -5.33
CA ASN A 76 -11.01 1.58 -4.21
C ASN A 76 -11.25 0.13 -4.65
N ASP A 77 -12.28 -0.08 -5.47
CA ASP A 77 -12.68 -1.43 -5.92
C ASP A 77 -11.59 -2.10 -6.78
N GLU A 78 -10.86 -1.33 -7.57
CA GLU A 78 -9.76 -1.85 -8.39
C GLU A 78 -8.55 -2.23 -7.55
N ALA A 79 -8.22 -1.41 -6.54
CA ALA A 79 -7.17 -1.69 -5.58
C ALA A 79 -7.47 -2.99 -4.81
N GLU A 80 -8.69 -3.13 -4.28
CA GLU A 80 -9.11 -4.34 -3.57
C GLU A 80 -8.99 -5.60 -4.45
N LYS A 81 -9.50 -5.53 -5.69
CA LYS A 81 -9.41 -6.64 -6.65
C LYS A 81 -7.96 -6.99 -7.01
N TYR A 82 -7.13 -5.98 -7.23
CA TYR A 82 -5.71 -6.18 -7.51
C TYR A 82 -5.03 -6.89 -6.34
N LEU A 83 -5.21 -6.39 -5.12
CA LEU A 83 -4.63 -6.95 -3.89
C LEU A 83 -5.07 -8.39 -3.64
N LEU A 84 -6.35 -8.70 -3.85
CA LEU A 84 -6.88 -10.08 -3.77
C LEU A 84 -6.26 -11.02 -4.82
N GLY A 85 -5.80 -10.47 -5.94
CA GLY A 85 -5.13 -11.21 -7.01
C GLY A 85 -3.64 -11.46 -6.78
N ILE A 86 -2.99 -10.73 -5.85
CA ILE A 86 -1.58 -10.93 -5.55
C ILE A 86 -1.40 -12.23 -4.76
N LYS A 87 -0.53 -13.12 -5.24
CA LYS A 87 -0.11 -14.33 -4.51
C LYS A 87 1.21 -14.03 -3.80
N PHE A 88 1.18 -14.03 -2.47
CA PHE A 88 2.34 -13.81 -1.59
C PHE A 88 2.85 -15.13 -1.02
#